data_AF-A0A916QSP8-F1
#
_entry.id   AF-A0A916QSP8-F1
#
_cell.length_a   1.000
_cell.length_b   1.000
_cell.length_c   1.000
_cell.angle_alpha   90.00
_cell.angle_beta   90.00
_cell.angle_gamma   90.00
#
_symmetry.space_group_name_H-M   'P 1'
#
loop_
_entity.id
_entity.type
_entity.pdbx_description
1 polymer ?
#
loop_
_entity_poly.entity_id
_entity_poly.type
_entity_poly.pdbx_seq_one_letter_code
_entity_poly.pdbx_strand_id
1 'polypeptide(L)' 'MERVADLILWPGTKICEHLDIDPKGDLGLLRSFFNMLFWLPLGLIVVWMFN' A
#
# COMPACT_ATOMS: atom_id res chain seq x y z
N MET A 1 -7.06 -10.71 12.59
CA MET A 1 -6.07 -9.67 12.18
C MET A 1 -6.13 -9.35 10.68
N GLU A 2 -7.04 -9.92 9.90
CA GLU A 2 -7.10 -9.71 8.44
C GLU A 2 -7.65 -8.34 8.03
N ARG A 3 -8.63 -7.79 8.78
CA ARG A 3 -9.31 -6.55 8.40
C ARG A 3 -8.43 -5.29 8.46
N VAL A 4 -7.50 -5.23 9.40
CA VAL A 4 -6.58 -4.08 9.55
C VAL A 4 -5.50 -4.13 8.48
N ALA A 5 -4.97 -5.32 8.21
CA ALA A 5 -4.00 -5.53 7.15
C ALA A 5 -4.58 -5.16 5.78
N ASP A 6 -5.82 -5.56 5.48
CA ASP A 6 -6.47 -5.19 4.22
C ASP A 6 -6.69 -3.69 4.06
N LEU A 7 -6.99 -2.98 5.16
CA LEU A 7 -7.12 -1.52 5.17
C LEU A 7 -5.78 -0.83 4.86
N ILE A 8 -4.70 -1.26 5.50
CA ILE A 8 -3.36 -0.70 5.28
C ILE A 8 -2.86 -1.06 3.87
N LEU A 9 -3.19 -2.26 3.37
CA LEU A 9 -2.72 -2.74 2.09
C LEU A 9 -3.61 -2.32 0.91
N TRP A 10 -4.74 -1.65 1.17
CA TRP A 10 -5.70 -1.21 0.17
C TRP A 10 -5.12 -0.32 -0.94
N PRO A 11 -4.25 0.68 -0.66
CA PRO A 11 -3.67 1.54 -1.70
C PRO A 11 -2.94 0.73 -2.78
N GLY A 12 -2.06 -0.18 -2.37
CA GLY A 12 -1.34 -1.07 -3.27
C GLY A 12 -2.25 -2.04 -4.00
N THR A 13 -3.36 -2.46 -3.38
CA THR A 13 -4.38 -3.31 -4.03
C THR A 13 -5.05 -2.57 -5.19
N LYS A 14 -5.44 -1.31 -4.95
CA LYS A 14 -6.09 -0.47 -5.98
C LYS A 14 -5.17 -0.14 -7.15
N ILE A 15 -3.88 0.06 -6.88
CA ILE A 15 -2.90 0.32 -7.94
C ILE A 15 -2.68 -0.94 -8.79
N CYS A 16 -2.57 -2.12 -8.16
CA CYS A 16 -2.49 -3.39 -8.89
C CYS A 16 -3.77 -3.65 -9.72
N GLU A 17 -4.96 -3.43 -9.17
CA GLU A 17 -6.23 -3.54 -9.90
C GLU A 17 -6.29 -2.58 -11.10
N HIS A 18 -5.79 -1.35 -10.95
CA HIS A 18 -5.75 -0.38 -12.04
C HIS A 18 -4.81 -0.78 -13.17
N LEU A 19 -3.77 -1.57 -12.85
CA LEU A 19 -2.80 -2.08 -13.81
C LEU A 19 -3.21 -3.43 -14.42
N ASP A 20 -4.43 -3.91 -14.14
CA ASP A 20 -4.93 -5.24 -14.53
C ASP A 20 -4.04 -6.40 -14.00
N ILE A 21 -3.45 -6.18 -12.83
CA ILE A 21 -2.54 -7.10 -12.15
C ILE A 21 -3.26 -7.75 -10.97
N ASP A 22 -3.19 -9.08 -10.86
CA ASP A 22 -3.76 -9.77 -9.70
C ASP A 22 -2.98 -9.44 -8.41
N PRO A 23 -3.62 -8.78 -7.41
CA PRO A 23 -2.95 -8.31 -6.20
C PRO A 23 -2.80 -9.39 -5.11
N LYS A 24 -3.38 -10.57 -5.30
CA LYS A 24 -3.48 -11.63 -4.28
C LYS A 24 -2.72 -12.92 -4.65
N GLY A 25 -2.34 -13.09 -5.92
CA GLY A 25 -1.52 -14.17 -6.44
C GLY A 25 -0.01 -13.92 -6.26
N ASP A 26 0.82 -14.35 -7.22
CA ASP A 26 2.30 -14.24 -7.18
C ASP A 26 2.85 -12.80 -7.02
N LEU A 27 2.00 -11.79 -7.16
CA LEU A 27 2.39 -10.38 -7.13
C LEU A 27 2.08 -9.69 -5.78
N GLY A 28 1.93 -10.46 -4.71
CA GLY A 28 1.86 -9.93 -3.33
C GLY A 28 3.07 -9.04 -2.95
N LEU A 29 4.23 -9.27 -3.58
CA LEU A 29 5.42 -8.40 -3.48
C LEU A 29 5.16 -7.02 -4.09
N LEU A 30 4.52 -6.97 -5.27
CA LEU A 30 4.22 -5.72 -5.97
C LEU A 30 3.17 -4.89 -5.21
N ARG A 31 2.13 -5.55 -4.67
CA ARG A 31 1.16 -4.91 -3.76
C ARG A 31 1.87 -4.28 -2.56
N SER A 32 2.82 -5.00 -1.96
CA SER A 32 3.59 -4.52 -0.81
C SER A 32 4.52 -3.36 -1.18
N PHE A 33 5.14 -3.41 -2.36
CA PHE A 33 5.98 -2.32 -2.90
C PHE A 33 5.20 -1.03 -3.07
N PHE A 34 4.02 -1.07 -3.70
CA PHE A 34 3.16 0.11 -3.86
C PHE A 34 2.69 0.67 -2.51
N ASN A 35 2.39 -0.18 -1.53
CA ASN A 35 2.04 0.29 -0.19
C ASN A 35 3.22 0.99 0.48
N MET A 36 4.44 0.46 0.38
CA MET A 36 5.63 1.14 0.90
C MET A 36 5.79 2.52 0.25
N LEU A 37 5.63 2.59 -1.08
CA LEU A 37 5.76 3.83 -1.85
C LEU A 37 4.70 4.88 -1.46
N PHE A 38 3.53 4.44 -0.99
CA PHE A 38 2.46 5.33 -0.51
C PHE A 38 2.65 5.76 0.96
N TRP A 39 2.90 4.80 1.85
CA TRP A 39 2.97 5.06 3.29
C TRP A 39 4.24 5.80 3.72
N LEU A 40 5.36 5.60 3.01
CA LEU A 40 6.61 6.28 3.30
C LEU A 40 6.51 7.82 3.17
N PRO A 41 6.14 8.39 2.01
CA PRO A 41 6.00 9.84 1.88
C PRO A 41 4.89 10.37 2.77
N LEU A 42 3.78 9.63 2.95
CA LEU A 42 2.71 10.05 3.86
C LEU A 42 3.21 10.14 5.31
N GLY A 43 3.99 9.16 5.77
CA GLY A 43 4.61 9.16 7.09
C GLY A 43 5.60 10.30 7.28
N LEU A 44 6.43 10.58 6.26
CA LEU A 44 7.35 11.72 6.28
C LEU A 44 6.62 13.07 6.35
N ILE A 45 5.53 13.23 5.59
CA ILE A 45 4.68 14.43 5.63
C ILE A 45 4.06 14.60 7.03
N VAL A 46 3.55 13.52 7.63
CA VAL A 46 3.02 13.54 9.00
C VAL A 46 4.11 13.97 9.98
N VAL A 47 5.27 13.32 9.98
CA VAL A 47 6.38 13.69 10.86
C VAL A 47 6.78 15.16 10.66
N TRP A 48 6.85 15.63 9.42
CA TRP A 48 7.24 17.01 9.13
C TRP A 48 6.20 18.05 9.59
N MET A 49 4.90 17.74 9.52
CA MET A 49 3.86 18.67 9.99
C MET A 49 3.74 18.74 11.51
N PHE A 50 4.18 17.69 12.23
CA PHE A 50 4.05 17.58 13.69
C PHE A 50 5.37 17.72 14.45
N ASN A 51 6.50 17.95 13.76
CA ASN A 51 7.83 18.21 14.32
C ASN A 51 8.21 19.68 14.11
#